data_AF-A0A940CAF4-F1
#
_entry.id   AF-A0A940CAF4-F1
#
_cell.length_a   1.000
_cell.length_b   1.000
_cell.length_c   1.000
_cell.angle_alpha   90.00
_cell.angle_beta   90.00
_cell.angle_gamma   90.00
#
_symmetry.space_group_name_H-M   'P 1'
#
loop_
_entity.id
_entity.type
_entity.pdbx_description
1 polymer ?
#
loop_
_entity_poly.entity_id
_entity_poly.type
_entity_poly.pdbx_seq_one_letter_code
_entity_poly.pdbx_strand_id
1 'polypeptide(L)'
;MGNKIKKYRLLNDLSQKELGMKVGFSAATADSRIRKYESGAMAPKADIRSKLAEALNIDIEAISDIDISSFADIMYVLFELEENYGIRIEKGNGKTSIVFDDSDKELEPLTSFLAAWKDKKDSLDSDSGLEMAEKELKKHEYEVWKSHFVSDIRDYYRSKEEEIGNFYKKSVSSYKGSYSETTSDIVRLLRKVVESGFSLSARSKHISVGCLANGFTFKVNELLNPPKEDAKKLFAQFLAEFEHFGKLGAKVYTDVQMPDGSLSITYYIEVSSFSVIVSQINDFLRHYTNMNDQSEFSIDAFEHRFEDDLKTYNNNIKDEIANSLR
;
A
#
# COMPACT_ATOMS: atom_id res chain seq x y z
N MET A 1 -13.77 21.31 -13.92
CA MET A 1 -12.72 21.73 -12.96
C MET A 1 -13.10 22.92 -12.11
N GLY A 2 -13.59 24.00 -12.74
CA GLY A 2 -13.86 25.28 -12.05
C GLY A 2 -14.75 25.16 -10.81
N ASN A 3 -15.77 24.30 -10.87
CA ASN A 3 -16.62 23.99 -9.71
C ASN A 3 -15.85 23.38 -8.54
N LYS A 4 -14.85 22.53 -8.80
CA LYS A 4 -13.98 21.94 -7.76
C LYS A 4 -13.06 22.99 -7.14
N ILE A 5 -12.46 23.86 -7.96
CA ILE A 5 -11.66 25.00 -7.47
C ILE A 5 -12.51 25.89 -6.55
N LYS A 6 -13.72 26.26 -6.98
CA LYS A 6 -14.66 27.05 -6.19
C LYS A 6 -15.05 26.35 -4.90
N LYS A 7 -15.38 25.06 -4.97
CA LYS A 7 -15.75 24.23 -3.82
C LYS A 7 -14.63 24.24 -2.77
N TYR A 8 -13.40 23.90 -3.14
CA TYR A 8 -12.28 23.81 -2.19
C TYR A 8 -11.81 25.19 -1.70
N ARG A 9 -11.95 26.24 -2.52
CA ARG A 9 -11.72 27.60 -2.06
C ARG A 9 -12.66 27.99 -0.92
N LEU A 10 -13.96 27.73 -1.10
CA LEU A 10 -14.97 28.02 -0.10
C LEU A 10 -14.82 27.13 1.14
N LEU A 11 -14.42 25.87 0.96
CA LEU A 11 -14.15 24.95 2.06
C LEU A 11 -12.96 25.39 2.93
N ASN A 12 -12.02 26.15 2.36
CA ASN A 12 -10.89 26.77 3.08
C ASN A 12 -11.16 28.23 3.49
N ASP A 13 -12.40 28.72 3.40
CA ASP A 13 -12.79 30.10 3.72
C ASP A 13 -11.99 31.21 2.99
N LEU A 14 -11.47 30.91 1.80
CA LEU A 14 -10.67 31.86 1.02
C LEU A 14 -11.55 32.69 0.08
N SER A 15 -11.28 34.00 -0.04
CA SER A 15 -11.77 34.81 -1.16
C SER A 15 -11.04 34.50 -2.46
N GLN A 16 -11.63 34.86 -3.62
CA GLN A 16 -10.96 34.70 -4.92
C GLN A 16 -9.61 35.44 -4.96
N LYS A 17 -9.52 36.59 -4.27
CA LYS A 17 -8.29 37.39 -4.21
C LYS A 17 -7.22 36.69 -3.36
N GLU A 18 -7.58 36.18 -2.18
CA GLU A 18 -6.64 35.49 -1.30
C GLU A 18 -6.08 34.22 -1.94
N LEU A 19 -6.93 33.41 -2.57
CA LEU A 19 -6.46 32.24 -3.32
C LEU A 19 -5.53 32.66 -4.45
N GLY A 20 -5.89 33.68 -5.24
CA GLY A 20 -5.05 34.15 -6.35
C GLY A 20 -3.70 34.67 -5.89
N MET A 21 -3.62 35.32 -4.72
CA MET A 21 -2.36 35.74 -4.11
C MET A 21 -1.53 34.55 -3.62
N LYS A 22 -2.15 33.54 -2.98
CA LYS A 22 -1.46 32.30 -2.56
C LYS A 22 -0.88 31.53 -3.74
N VAL A 23 -1.56 31.53 -4.89
CA VAL A 23 -1.06 30.95 -6.16
C VAL A 23 0.12 31.75 -6.75
N GLY A 24 0.38 32.97 -6.25
CA GLY A 24 1.46 33.84 -6.71
C GLY A 24 1.07 34.82 -7.81
N PHE A 25 -0.22 35.09 -8.02
CA PHE A 25 -0.65 36.17 -8.91
C PHE A 25 -0.49 37.53 -8.25
N SER A 26 -0.26 38.56 -9.08
CA SER A 26 -0.25 39.94 -8.59
C SER A 26 -1.59 40.30 -7.96
N ALA A 27 -1.57 41.08 -6.87
CA ALA A 27 -2.77 41.49 -6.14
C ALA A 27 -3.80 42.23 -7.03
N ALA A 28 -3.35 42.84 -8.13
CA ALA A 28 -4.19 43.52 -9.11
C ALA A 28 -4.98 42.57 -10.02
N THR A 29 -4.50 41.33 -10.21
CA THR A 29 -5.12 40.35 -11.12
C THR A 29 -5.60 39.08 -10.45
N ALA A 30 -5.27 38.88 -9.16
CA ALA A 30 -5.49 37.65 -8.41
C ALA A 30 -6.95 37.17 -8.46
N ASP A 31 -7.89 38.03 -8.10
CA ASP A 31 -9.33 37.74 -8.09
C ASP A 31 -9.87 37.43 -9.49
N SER A 32 -9.51 38.25 -10.49
CA SER A 32 -9.99 38.09 -11.87
C SER A 32 -9.53 36.78 -12.50
N ARG A 33 -8.31 36.32 -12.20
CA ARG A 33 -7.77 35.06 -12.70
C ARG A 33 -8.46 33.86 -12.05
N ILE A 34 -8.63 33.87 -10.73
CA ILE A 34 -9.37 32.80 -10.04
C ILE A 34 -10.81 32.73 -10.53
N ARG A 35 -11.49 33.87 -10.71
CA ARG A 35 -12.86 33.90 -11.24
C ARG A 35 -12.96 33.24 -12.62
N LYS A 36 -12.00 33.47 -13.51
CA LYS A 36 -11.94 32.84 -14.84
C LYS A 36 -11.76 31.32 -14.76
N TYR A 37 -10.96 30.84 -13.81
CA TYR A 37 -10.80 29.41 -13.59
C TYR A 37 -12.09 28.78 -13.02
N GLU A 38 -12.70 29.41 -12.01
CA GLU A 38 -13.92 28.92 -11.38
C GLU A 38 -15.11 28.86 -12.33
N SER A 39 -15.23 29.81 -13.25
CA SER A 39 -16.30 29.83 -14.25
C SER A 39 -16.04 28.91 -15.44
N GLY A 40 -14.86 28.28 -15.52
CA GLY A 40 -14.43 27.51 -16.69
C GLY A 40 -14.11 28.36 -17.93
N ALA A 41 -14.05 29.69 -17.81
CA ALA A 41 -13.73 30.58 -18.92
C ALA A 41 -12.25 30.48 -19.35
N MET A 42 -11.40 29.94 -18.48
CA MET A 42 -10.01 29.62 -18.77
C MET A 42 -9.65 28.33 -18.02
N ALA A 43 -8.96 27.40 -18.68
CA ALA A 43 -8.42 26.22 -18.00
C ALA A 43 -7.03 26.52 -17.42
N PRO A 44 -6.74 26.17 -16.15
CA PRO A 44 -5.40 26.33 -15.59
C PRO A 44 -4.40 25.37 -16.26
N LYS A 45 -3.23 25.91 -16.61
CA LYS A 45 -2.08 25.12 -17.08
C LYS A 45 -1.53 24.24 -15.95
N ALA A 46 -0.74 23.23 -16.28
CA ALA A 46 -0.23 22.24 -15.32
C ALA A 46 0.48 22.88 -14.12
N ASP A 47 1.35 23.85 -14.35
CA ASP A 47 2.05 24.60 -13.30
C ASP A 47 1.09 25.35 -12.37
N ILE A 48 0.04 25.96 -12.94
CA ILE A 48 -1.00 26.65 -12.16
C ILE A 48 -1.88 25.65 -11.41
N ARG A 49 -2.16 24.46 -11.97
CA ARG A 49 -2.90 23.40 -11.26
C ARG A 49 -2.16 22.95 -10.01
N SER A 50 -0.86 22.70 -10.11
CA SER A 50 -0.03 22.35 -8.94
C SER A 50 -0.05 23.45 -7.88
N LYS A 51 0.13 24.73 -8.29
CA LYS A 51 0.06 25.87 -7.36
C LYS A 51 -1.32 26.06 -6.74
N LEU A 52 -2.39 25.76 -7.48
CA LEU A 52 -3.76 25.80 -6.95
C LEU A 52 -3.97 24.70 -5.90
N ALA A 53 -3.53 23.47 -6.18
CA ALA A 53 -3.61 22.36 -5.24
C ALA A 53 -2.83 22.68 -3.95
N GLU A 54 -1.60 23.19 -4.07
CA GLU A 54 -0.78 23.64 -2.94
C GLU A 54 -1.45 24.79 -2.17
N ALA A 55 -1.92 25.83 -2.85
CA ALA A 55 -2.56 26.99 -2.22
C ALA A 55 -3.87 26.65 -1.50
N LEU A 56 -4.59 25.63 -1.99
CA LEU A 56 -5.81 25.08 -1.40
C LEU A 56 -5.52 23.99 -0.36
N ASN A 57 -4.26 23.55 -0.24
CA ASN A 57 -3.83 22.40 0.55
C ASN A 57 -4.72 21.19 0.25
N ILE A 58 -4.62 20.63 -0.95
CA ILE A 58 -5.38 19.46 -1.40
C ILE A 58 -4.51 18.62 -2.35
N ASP A 59 -4.86 17.35 -2.52
CA ASP A 59 -4.34 16.50 -3.59
C ASP A 59 -4.65 17.11 -4.96
N ILE A 60 -3.71 17.01 -5.89
CA ILE A 60 -3.91 17.54 -7.24
C ILE A 60 -5.06 16.82 -7.96
N GLU A 61 -5.24 15.54 -7.68
CA GLU A 61 -6.33 14.69 -8.15
C GLU A 61 -7.70 15.19 -7.69
N ALA A 62 -7.78 15.85 -6.52
CA ALA A 62 -9.04 16.35 -5.98
C ALA A 62 -9.67 17.43 -6.88
N ILE A 63 -8.84 18.23 -7.57
CA ILE A 63 -9.31 19.21 -8.55
C ILE A 63 -9.35 18.66 -9.98
N SER A 64 -8.71 17.53 -10.29
CA SER A 64 -8.68 16.94 -11.63
C SER A 64 -10.08 16.68 -12.20
N ASP A 65 -10.18 16.73 -13.53
CA ASP A 65 -11.46 16.63 -14.23
C ASP A 65 -11.90 15.17 -14.42
N ILE A 66 -12.96 14.82 -13.71
CA ILE A 66 -13.88 13.75 -14.07
C ILE A 66 -15.25 14.40 -14.02
N ASP A 67 -15.78 14.81 -15.17
CA ASP A 67 -17.07 15.48 -15.28
C ASP A 67 -18.15 14.45 -15.61
N ILE A 68 -18.76 13.90 -14.57
CA ILE A 68 -19.85 12.94 -14.69
C ILE A 68 -21.15 13.72 -14.51
N SER A 69 -21.85 13.92 -15.62
CA SER A 69 -23.08 14.72 -15.70
C SER A 69 -24.32 13.90 -16.05
N SER A 70 -24.11 12.70 -16.60
CA SER A 70 -25.16 11.81 -17.08
C SER A 70 -24.92 10.35 -16.69
N PHE A 71 -25.98 9.53 -16.72
CA PHE A 71 -25.83 8.08 -16.57
C PHE A 71 -24.98 7.46 -17.68
N ALA A 72 -24.96 8.06 -18.89
CA ALA A 72 -24.09 7.60 -19.96
C ALA A 72 -22.61 7.82 -19.60
N ASP A 73 -22.27 8.97 -18.99
CA ASP A 73 -20.89 9.26 -18.54
C ASP A 73 -20.43 8.23 -17.51
N ILE A 74 -21.32 7.84 -16.58
CA ILE A 74 -21.06 6.77 -15.61
C ILE A 74 -20.75 5.46 -16.35
N MET A 75 -21.53 5.11 -17.37
CA MET A 75 -21.29 3.87 -18.13
C MET A 75 -19.94 3.87 -18.83
N TYR A 76 -19.49 4.98 -19.42
CA TYR A 76 -18.17 5.06 -20.02
C TYR A 76 -17.04 4.92 -19.00
N VAL A 77 -17.19 5.49 -17.80
CA VAL A 77 -16.24 5.24 -16.70
C VAL A 77 -16.24 3.77 -16.30
N LEU A 78 -17.40 3.13 -16.21
CA LEU A 78 -17.49 1.70 -15.87
C LEU A 78 -16.88 0.80 -16.94
N PHE A 79 -17.02 1.12 -18.23
CA PHE A 79 -16.35 0.37 -19.30
C PHE A 79 -14.83 0.48 -19.22
N GLU A 80 -14.30 1.68 -18.99
CA GLU A 80 -12.85 1.86 -18.77
C GLU A 80 -12.38 1.08 -17.53
N LEU A 81 -13.18 1.02 -16.47
CA LEU A 81 -12.85 0.22 -15.29
C LEU A 81 -12.93 -1.29 -15.56
N GLU A 82 -13.87 -1.76 -16.37
CA GLU A 82 -13.99 -3.16 -16.77
C GLU A 82 -12.79 -3.59 -17.63
N GLU A 83 -12.43 -2.79 -18.63
CA GLU A 83 -11.33 -3.08 -19.54
C GLU A 83 -9.96 -3.05 -18.85
N ASN A 84 -9.73 -2.08 -17.96
CA ASN A 84 -8.41 -1.89 -17.33
C ASN A 84 -8.24 -2.60 -15.99
N TYR A 85 -9.33 -2.87 -15.26
CA TYR A 85 -9.28 -3.41 -13.89
C TYR A 85 -10.22 -4.59 -13.66
N GLY A 86 -10.89 -5.11 -14.71
CA GLY A 86 -11.66 -6.34 -14.64
C GLY A 86 -12.89 -6.29 -13.72
N ILE A 87 -13.44 -5.09 -13.45
CA ILE A 87 -14.62 -4.97 -12.58
C ILE A 87 -15.81 -5.73 -13.16
N ARG A 88 -16.68 -6.25 -12.29
CA ARG A 88 -17.90 -6.93 -12.71
C ARG A 88 -19.12 -6.35 -11.99
N ILE A 89 -20.28 -6.51 -12.63
CA ILE A 89 -21.56 -6.15 -12.04
C ILE A 89 -22.26 -7.41 -11.55
N GLU A 90 -22.55 -7.46 -10.26
CA GLU A 90 -23.32 -8.55 -9.65
C GLU A 90 -24.67 -8.04 -9.15
N LYS A 91 -25.69 -8.90 -9.22
CA LYS A 91 -27.03 -8.61 -8.69
C LYS A 91 -27.37 -9.64 -7.63
N GLY A 92 -27.72 -9.17 -6.45
CA GLY A 92 -28.09 -10.02 -5.32
C GLY A 92 -28.81 -9.23 -4.24
N ASN A 93 -29.76 -9.86 -3.55
CA ASN A 93 -30.50 -9.24 -2.43
C ASN A 93 -31.17 -7.90 -2.78
N GLY A 94 -31.68 -7.76 -4.02
CA GLY A 94 -32.29 -6.52 -4.52
C GLY A 94 -31.30 -5.37 -4.73
N LYS A 95 -29.99 -5.63 -4.66
CA LYS A 95 -28.92 -4.64 -4.86
C LYS A 95 -28.12 -4.98 -6.12
N THR A 96 -27.56 -3.93 -6.72
CA THR A 96 -26.53 -4.05 -7.77
C THR A 96 -25.20 -3.66 -7.14
N SER A 97 -24.21 -4.53 -7.27
CA SER A 97 -22.88 -4.37 -6.70
C SER A 97 -21.84 -4.31 -7.82
N ILE A 98 -20.82 -3.48 -7.64
CA ILE A 98 -19.59 -3.53 -8.42
C ILE A 98 -18.61 -4.36 -7.61
N VAL A 99 -18.03 -5.39 -8.22
CA VAL A 99 -17.09 -6.31 -7.56
C VAL A 99 -15.76 -6.33 -8.31
N PHE A 100 -14.70 -6.59 -7.55
CA PHE A 100 -13.34 -6.76 -8.04
C PHE A 100 -12.93 -8.21 -7.80
N ASP A 101 -11.89 -8.66 -8.51
CA ASP A 101 -11.22 -9.90 -8.14
C ASP A 101 -10.16 -9.61 -7.08
N ASP A 102 -10.49 -9.83 -5.80
CA ASP A 102 -9.55 -9.61 -4.68
C ASP A 102 -8.33 -10.56 -4.73
N SER A 103 -8.37 -11.59 -5.59
CA SER A 103 -7.19 -12.43 -5.85
C SER A 103 -6.20 -11.77 -6.81
N ASP A 104 -6.63 -10.77 -7.59
CA ASP A 104 -5.76 -10.00 -8.47
C ASP A 104 -4.89 -9.05 -7.64
N LYS A 105 -3.61 -9.37 -7.62
CA LYS A 105 -2.59 -8.68 -6.85
C LYS A 105 -2.20 -7.32 -7.40
N GLU A 106 -2.50 -7.04 -8.67
CA GLU A 106 -2.30 -5.70 -9.24
C GLU A 106 -3.36 -4.71 -8.73
N LEU A 107 -4.50 -5.20 -8.21
CA LEU A 107 -5.57 -4.38 -7.67
C LEU A 107 -5.41 -4.02 -6.18
N GLU A 108 -4.42 -4.57 -5.48
CA GLU A 108 -4.23 -4.32 -4.04
C GLU A 108 -4.14 -2.84 -3.65
N PRO A 109 -3.51 -1.93 -4.44
CA PRO A 109 -3.55 -0.51 -4.15
C PRO A 109 -4.97 0.07 -4.18
N LEU A 110 -5.78 -0.36 -5.16
CA LEU A 110 -7.18 0.08 -5.29
C LEU A 110 -8.04 -0.48 -4.16
N THR A 111 -7.94 -1.78 -3.85
CA THR A 111 -8.71 -2.38 -2.76
C THR A 111 -8.32 -1.79 -1.40
N SER A 112 -7.04 -1.42 -1.21
CA SER A 112 -6.58 -0.68 -0.04
C SER A 112 -7.24 0.71 0.08
N PHE A 113 -7.37 1.44 -1.02
CA PHE A 113 -8.10 2.72 -1.05
C PHE A 113 -9.60 2.55 -0.77
N LEU A 114 -10.21 1.50 -1.31
CA LEU A 114 -11.62 1.18 -1.04
C LEU A 114 -11.85 0.82 0.43
N ALA A 115 -10.94 0.04 1.03
CA ALA A 115 -10.98 -0.29 2.46
C ALA A 115 -10.87 0.97 3.32
N ALA A 116 -9.87 1.83 3.04
CA ALA A 116 -9.72 3.12 3.73
C ALA A 116 -10.98 3.98 3.65
N TRP A 117 -11.60 4.04 2.47
CA TRP A 117 -12.82 4.79 2.25
C TRP A 117 -14.01 4.21 3.01
N LYS A 118 -14.15 2.89 3.00
CA LYS A 118 -15.18 2.19 3.76
C LYS A 118 -15.03 2.46 5.26
N ASP A 119 -13.84 2.31 5.83
CA ASP A 119 -13.58 2.54 7.26
C ASP A 119 -13.91 3.99 7.65
N LYS A 120 -13.52 4.96 6.81
CA LYS A 120 -13.86 6.36 7.03
C LYS A 120 -15.38 6.56 7.02
N LYS A 121 -16.12 5.89 6.12
CA LYS A 121 -17.59 5.97 6.07
C LYS A 121 -18.26 5.34 7.28
N ASP A 122 -17.84 4.14 7.66
CA ASP A 122 -18.38 3.45 8.84
C ASP A 122 -18.20 4.30 10.11
N SER A 123 -17.05 4.96 10.27
CA SER A 123 -16.76 5.86 11.40
C SER A 123 -17.67 7.11 11.45
N LEU A 124 -18.27 7.49 10.32
CA LEU A 124 -19.22 8.61 10.25
C LEU A 124 -20.64 8.14 10.54
N ASP A 125 -21.00 6.93 10.09
CA ASP A 125 -22.35 6.36 10.21
C ASP A 125 -22.65 5.80 11.61
N SER A 126 -21.62 5.46 12.39
CA SER A 126 -21.78 5.01 13.79
C SER A 126 -22.40 6.06 14.73
N ASP A 127 -22.52 7.32 14.29
CA ASP A 127 -22.95 8.46 15.11
C ASP A 127 -24.34 9.00 14.72
N SER A 128 -25.32 8.10 14.69
CA SER A 128 -26.71 8.39 14.28
C SER A 128 -27.51 9.34 15.21
N GLY A 129 -27.00 9.64 16.40
CA GLY A 129 -27.65 10.48 17.42
C GLY A 129 -27.23 11.96 17.48
N LEU A 130 -26.34 12.42 16.59
CA LEU A 130 -25.73 13.76 16.69
C LEU A 130 -26.69 14.91 16.38
N GLU A 131 -26.42 16.06 16.98
CA GLU A 131 -27.11 17.32 16.69
C GLU A 131 -26.80 17.83 15.27
N MET A 132 -27.60 18.76 14.75
CA MET A 132 -27.46 19.26 13.38
C MET A 132 -26.08 19.89 13.12
N ALA A 133 -25.57 20.68 14.08
CA ALA A 133 -24.28 21.34 13.96
C ALA A 133 -23.11 20.33 13.87
N GLU A 134 -23.17 19.25 14.67
CA GLU A 134 -22.17 18.19 14.65
C GLU A 134 -22.22 17.38 13.33
N LYS A 135 -23.41 17.16 12.77
CA LYS A 135 -23.58 16.54 11.45
C LYS A 135 -22.98 17.38 10.32
N GLU A 136 -23.16 18.69 10.37
CA GLU A 136 -22.56 19.62 9.40
C GLU A 136 -21.03 19.65 9.52
N LEU A 137 -20.50 19.67 10.75
CA LEU A 137 -19.06 19.59 11.00
C LEU A 137 -18.46 18.30 10.43
N LYS A 138 -19.06 17.14 10.72
CA LYS A 138 -18.58 15.85 10.20
C LYS A 138 -18.64 15.75 8.69
N LYS A 139 -19.69 16.30 8.08
CA LYS A 139 -19.79 16.40 6.62
C LYS A 139 -18.66 17.26 6.07
N HIS A 140 -18.36 18.39 6.71
CA HIS A 140 -17.22 19.24 6.34
C HIS A 140 -15.89 18.48 6.47
N GLU A 141 -15.63 17.82 7.60
CA GLU A 141 -14.43 16.99 7.82
C GLU A 141 -14.29 15.88 6.77
N TYR A 142 -15.40 15.26 6.36
CA TYR A 142 -15.39 14.26 5.30
C TYR A 142 -15.05 14.85 3.93
N GLU A 143 -15.52 16.06 3.62
CA GLU A 143 -15.14 16.75 2.38
C GLU A 143 -13.66 17.19 2.38
N VAL A 144 -13.14 17.62 3.54
CA VAL A 144 -11.70 17.90 3.76
C VAL A 144 -10.90 16.62 3.55
N TRP A 145 -11.30 15.51 4.19
CA TRP A 145 -10.59 14.24 4.06
C TRP A 145 -10.55 13.74 2.61
N LYS A 146 -11.65 13.83 1.86
CA LYS A 146 -11.66 13.48 0.42
C LYS A 146 -10.70 14.34 -0.40
N SER A 147 -10.37 15.54 0.05
CA SER A 147 -9.46 16.44 -0.65
C SER A 147 -7.98 16.11 -0.41
N HIS A 148 -7.68 15.33 0.63
CA HIS A 148 -6.34 14.84 0.99
C HIS A 148 -6.27 13.32 0.93
N PHE A 149 -7.21 12.67 0.24
CA PHE A 149 -7.41 11.23 0.35
C PHE A 149 -6.13 10.42 0.09
N VAL A 150 -5.40 10.77 -0.96
CA VAL A 150 -4.17 10.08 -1.36
C VAL A 150 -3.03 10.46 -0.43
N SER A 151 -2.87 11.74 -0.08
CA SER A 151 -1.81 12.18 0.83
C SER A 151 -1.97 11.59 2.23
N ASP A 152 -3.18 11.63 2.80
CA ASP A 152 -3.47 11.14 4.15
C ASP A 152 -3.17 9.64 4.26
N ILE A 153 -3.56 8.85 3.25
CA ILE A 153 -3.26 7.41 3.22
C ILE A 153 -1.75 7.18 3.12
N ARG A 154 -1.04 7.91 2.25
CA ARG A 154 0.41 7.79 2.11
C ARG A 154 1.17 8.18 3.38
N ASP A 155 0.74 9.25 4.03
CA ASP A 155 1.36 9.71 5.28
C ASP A 155 1.04 8.73 6.42
N TYR A 156 -0.17 8.18 6.46
CA TYR A 156 -0.51 7.10 7.39
C TYR A 156 0.40 5.87 7.19
N TYR A 157 0.57 5.41 5.95
CA TYR A 157 1.46 4.30 5.62
C TYR A 157 2.92 4.57 6.01
N ARG A 158 3.45 5.75 5.67
CA ARG A 158 4.79 6.16 6.08
C ARG A 158 4.94 6.18 7.60
N SER A 159 3.94 6.70 8.32
CA SER A 159 3.98 6.73 9.79
C SER A 159 4.06 5.32 10.40
N LYS A 160 3.36 4.34 9.80
CA LYS A 160 3.36 2.94 10.25
C LYS A 160 4.67 2.24 9.96
N GLU A 161 5.28 2.52 8.82
CA GLU A 161 6.63 2.06 8.51
C GLU A 161 7.67 2.61 9.49
N GLU A 162 7.62 3.92 9.78
CA GLU A 162 8.49 4.56 10.77
C GLU A 162 8.30 4.00 12.18
N GLU A 163 7.05 3.71 12.56
CA GLU A 163 6.71 3.09 13.84
C GLU A 163 7.38 1.71 13.98
N ILE A 164 7.29 0.86 12.95
CA ILE A 164 7.97 -0.45 12.90
C ILE A 164 9.48 -0.26 12.99
N GLY A 165 10.04 0.63 12.17
CA GLY A 165 11.48 0.91 12.16
C GLY A 165 11.99 1.32 13.53
N ASN A 166 11.27 2.21 14.22
CA ASN A 166 11.59 2.65 15.59
C ASN A 166 11.46 1.52 16.61
N PHE A 167 10.43 0.68 16.50
CA PHE A 167 10.20 -0.45 17.41
C PHE A 167 11.32 -1.50 17.38
N TYR A 168 11.92 -1.72 16.19
CA TYR A 168 12.99 -2.69 15.97
C TYR A 168 14.41 -2.10 15.98
N LYS A 169 14.57 -0.77 15.88
CA LYS A 169 15.85 -0.05 15.75
C LYS A 169 16.95 -0.56 16.69
N LYS A 170 16.65 -0.69 17.98
CA LYS A 170 17.62 -1.17 18.99
C LYS A 170 18.02 -2.62 18.75
N SER A 171 17.06 -3.50 18.45
CA SER A 171 17.32 -4.92 18.20
C SER A 171 18.19 -5.13 16.96
N VAL A 172 17.86 -4.44 15.86
CA VAL A 172 18.63 -4.49 14.60
C VAL A 172 20.04 -3.93 14.80
N SER A 173 20.18 -2.76 15.43
CA SER A 173 21.50 -2.15 15.69
C SER A 173 22.40 -2.99 16.61
N SER A 174 21.80 -3.79 17.49
CA SER A 174 22.51 -4.69 18.41
C SER A 174 22.78 -6.08 17.83
N TYR A 175 22.33 -6.36 16.61
CA TYR A 175 22.50 -7.65 15.97
C TYR A 175 24.00 -7.92 15.72
N LYS A 176 24.51 -8.99 16.32
CA LYS A 176 25.91 -9.45 16.19
C LYS A 176 26.01 -10.84 15.54
N GLY A 177 24.92 -11.34 14.97
CA GLY A 177 24.91 -12.63 14.29
C GLY A 177 25.64 -12.58 12.96
N SER A 178 25.94 -13.76 12.40
CA SER A 178 26.37 -13.90 11.01
C SER A 178 25.16 -13.74 10.09
N TYR A 179 25.34 -12.95 9.03
CA TYR A 179 24.37 -12.85 7.94
C TYR A 179 24.29 -14.16 7.17
N SER A 180 23.14 -14.41 6.57
CA SER A 180 22.87 -15.56 5.72
C SER A 180 23.81 -15.59 4.53
N GLU A 181 24.44 -16.74 4.27
CA GLU A 181 25.36 -16.90 3.14
C GLU A 181 24.60 -17.39 1.90
N THR A 182 23.53 -18.16 2.11
CA THR A 182 22.76 -18.77 1.03
C THR A 182 21.28 -18.45 1.06
N THR A 183 20.61 -18.63 -0.07
CA THR A 183 19.14 -18.52 -0.20
C THR A 183 18.42 -19.42 0.81
N SER A 184 18.95 -20.60 1.08
CA SER A 184 18.39 -21.57 2.03
C SER A 184 18.46 -21.10 3.48
N ASP A 185 19.49 -20.34 3.86
CA ASP A 185 19.57 -19.73 5.20
C ASP A 185 18.41 -18.75 5.43
N ILE A 186 18.05 -17.98 4.40
CA ILE A 186 16.92 -17.05 4.46
C ILE A 186 15.59 -17.79 4.53
N VAL A 187 15.41 -18.86 3.77
CA VAL A 187 14.20 -19.69 3.87
C VAL A 187 14.05 -20.26 5.28
N ARG A 188 15.14 -20.76 5.88
CA ARG A 188 15.12 -21.26 7.28
C ARG A 188 14.83 -20.14 8.29
N LEU A 189 15.36 -18.94 8.09
CA LEU A 189 15.06 -17.79 8.93
C LEU A 189 13.57 -17.42 8.86
N LEU A 190 13.03 -17.25 7.66
CA LEU A 190 11.62 -16.92 7.44
C LEU A 190 10.68 -18.01 7.97
N ARG A 191 11.06 -19.28 7.84
CA ARG A 191 10.33 -20.40 8.45
C ARG A 191 10.24 -20.23 9.97
N LYS A 192 11.35 -19.94 10.66
CA LYS A 192 11.34 -19.67 12.11
C LYS A 192 10.49 -18.45 12.47
N VAL A 193 10.51 -17.40 11.65
CA VAL A 193 9.65 -16.23 11.83
C VAL A 193 8.16 -16.65 11.79
N VAL A 194 7.75 -17.48 10.83
CA VAL A 194 6.38 -18.01 10.76
C VAL A 194 6.03 -18.91 11.96
N GLU A 195 6.92 -19.83 12.33
CA GLU A 195 6.73 -20.73 13.49
C GLU A 195 6.64 -19.96 14.82
N SER A 196 7.25 -18.77 14.89
CA SER A 196 7.11 -17.85 16.03
C SER A 196 5.73 -17.17 16.11
N GLY A 197 4.88 -17.32 15.07
CA GLY A 197 3.49 -16.90 15.06
C GLY A 197 3.17 -15.76 14.09
N PHE A 198 4.14 -15.27 13.32
CA PHE A 198 3.89 -14.24 12.31
C PHE A 198 3.16 -14.81 11.09
N SER A 199 2.17 -14.08 10.61
CA SER A 199 1.59 -14.24 9.29
C SER A 199 2.60 -13.77 8.23
N LEU A 200 2.94 -14.66 7.30
CA LEU A 200 3.80 -14.36 6.15
C LEU A 200 3.08 -14.73 4.85
N SER A 201 3.19 -13.88 3.85
CA SER A 201 2.99 -14.28 2.45
C SER A 201 4.20 -13.85 1.61
N ALA A 202 4.53 -14.62 0.57
CA ALA A 202 5.66 -14.34 -0.30
C ALA A 202 5.21 -14.29 -1.76
N ARG A 203 5.67 -13.27 -2.50
CA ARG A 203 5.34 -13.12 -3.93
C ARG A 203 6.49 -12.49 -4.71
N SER A 204 6.54 -12.80 -5.99
CA SER A 204 7.39 -12.06 -6.93
C SER A 204 6.54 -11.07 -7.71
N LYS A 205 7.01 -9.83 -7.86
CA LYS A 205 6.39 -8.78 -8.65
C LYS A 205 7.29 -8.43 -9.83
N HIS A 206 6.71 -8.36 -11.03
CA HIS A 206 7.43 -7.89 -12.20
C HIS A 206 7.64 -6.38 -12.11
N ILE A 207 8.90 -5.94 -12.17
CA ILE A 207 9.26 -4.51 -12.19
C ILE A 207 9.50 -4.05 -13.64
N SER A 208 10.17 -4.89 -14.42
CA SER A 208 10.41 -4.69 -15.85
C SER A 208 10.66 -6.05 -16.52
N VAL A 209 10.86 -6.05 -17.84
CA VAL A 209 11.21 -7.27 -18.58
C VAL A 209 12.45 -7.93 -17.95
N GLY A 210 12.31 -9.16 -17.48
CA GLY A 210 13.38 -9.95 -16.85
C GLY A 210 13.75 -9.57 -15.41
N CYS A 211 13.13 -8.54 -14.81
CA CYS A 211 13.41 -8.08 -13.46
C CYS A 211 12.24 -8.38 -12.51
N LEU A 212 12.51 -9.18 -11.48
CA LEU A 212 11.58 -9.52 -10.43
C LEU A 212 12.01 -8.90 -9.09
N ALA A 213 11.06 -8.29 -8.40
CA ALA A 213 11.16 -7.98 -6.98
C ALA A 213 10.51 -9.11 -6.17
N ASN A 214 11.23 -9.67 -5.21
CA ASN A 214 10.73 -10.71 -4.32
C ASN A 214 10.31 -10.08 -3.00
N GLY A 215 9.01 -10.14 -2.70
CA GLY A 215 8.36 -9.49 -1.58
C GLY A 215 7.94 -10.47 -0.49
N PHE A 216 8.22 -10.11 0.75
CA PHE A 216 7.77 -10.82 1.96
C PHE A 216 6.83 -9.92 2.76
N THR A 217 5.57 -10.31 2.84
CA THR A 217 4.49 -9.50 3.43
C THR A 217 4.14 -9.98 4.82
N PHE A 218 4.09 -9.06 5.77
CA PHE A 218 3.75 -9.30 7.17
C PHE A 218 2.62 -8.37 7.62
N LYS A 219 1.82 -8.81 8.59
CA LYS A 219 0.79 -7.96 9.21
C LYS A 219 1.42 -6.96 10.17
N VAL A 220 1.15 -5.67 9.97
CA VAL A 220 1.73 -4.57 10.77
C VAL A 220 1.38 -4.71 12.26
N ASN A 221 0.15 -5.11 12.57
CA ASN A 221 -0.31 -5.42 13.93
C ASN A 221 0.65 -6.39 14.64
N GLU A 222 0.96 -7.52 14.01
CA GLU A 222 1.81 -8.56 14.60
C GLU A 222 3.24 -8.05 14.79
N LEU A 223 3.77 -7.24 13.85
CA LEU A 223 5.10 -6.65 13.97
C LEU A 223 5.22 -5.71 15.17
N LEU A 224 4.17 -4.91 15.41
CA LEU A 224 4.12 -3.98 16.55
C LEU A 224 3.74 -4.67 17.87
N ASN A 225 3.08 -5.83 17.79
CA ASN A 225 2.71 -6.67 18.93
C ASN A 225 3.14 -8.13 18.68
N PRO A 226 4.45 -8.45 18.81
CA PRO A 226 4.97 -9.77 18.48
C PRO A 226 4.25 -10.90 19.23
N PRO A 227 3.85 -11.98 18.55
CA PRO A 227 2.99 -13.02 19.11
C PRO A 227 3.67 -13.88 20.20
N LYS A 228 5.01 -13.96 20.18
CA LYS A 228 5.83 -14.69 21.16
C LYS A 228 7.07 -13.87 21.55
N GLU A 229 7.69 -14.25 22.66
CA GLU A 229 8.85 -13.55 23.23
C GLU A 229 10.08 -13.57 22.30
N ASP A 230 10.30 -14.68 21.59
CA ASP A 230 11.41 -14.88 20.64
C ASP A 230 11.11 -14.32 19.23
N ALA A 231 9.83 -14.17 18.89
CA ALA A 231 9.36 -13.65 17.60
C ALA A 231 9.99 -12.29 17.27
N LYS A 232 10.05 -11.38 18.25
CA LYS A 232 10.68 -10.06 18.06
C LYS A 232 12.13 -10.17 17.63
N LYS A 233 12.89 -11.11 18.19
CA LYS A 233 14.31 -11.29 17.87
C LYS A 233 14.49 -11.87 16.47
N LEU A 234 13.66 -12.84 16.09
CA LEU A 234 13.70 -13.46 14.76
C LEU A 234 13.36 -12.45 13.66
N PHE A 235 12.32 -11.63 13.87
CA PHE A 235 11.99 -10.58 12.90
C PHE A 235 13.06 -9.48 12.85
N ALA A 236 13.66 -9.11 13.98
CA ALA A 236 14.80 -8.19 13.98
C ALA A 236 16.00 -8.74 13.20
N GLN A 237 16.24 -10.05 13.24
CA GLN A 237 17.26 -10.70 12.41
C GLN A 237 16.90 -10.58 10.92
N PHE A 238 15.64 -10.84 10.54
CA PHE A 238 15.19 -10.64 9.16
C PHE A 238 15.40 -9.20 8.67
N LEU A 239 15.08 -8.19 9.48
CA LEU A 239 15.35 -6.78 9.14
C LEU A 239 16.86 -6.51 8.98
N ALA A 240 17.71 -7.11 9.81
CA ALA A 240 19.16 -6.99 9.68
C ALA A 240 19.69 -7.61 8.37
N GLU A 241 19.14 -8.76 7.94
CA GLU A 241 19.43 -9.37 6.64
C GLU A 241 18.99 -8.45 5.49
N PHE A 242 17.78 -7.91 5.58
CA PHE A 242 17.23 -7.00 4.58
C PHE A 242 18.10 -5.74 4.40
N GLU A 243 18.54 -5.12 5.51
CA GLU A 243 19.52 -4.02 5.48
C GLU A 243 20.88 -4.47 4.91
N HIS A 244 21.31 -5.70 5.19
CA HIS A 244 22.56 -6.24 4.69
C HIS A 244 22.55 -6.43 3.17
N PHE A 245 21.44 -6.93 2.60
CA PHE A 245 21.29 -7.05 1.14
C PHE A 245 21.40 -5.69 0.45
N GLY A 246 20.80 -4.64 1.03
CA GLY A 246 20.99 -3.27 0.57
C GLY A 246 22.46 -2.84 0.55
N LYS A 247 23.22 -3.18 1.61
CA LYS A 247 24.67 -2.89 1.70
C LYS A 247 25.50 -3.69 0.69
N LEU A 248 25.03 -4.87 0.28
CA LEU A 248 25.65 -5.68 -0.78
C LEU A 248 25.33 -5.17 -2.20
N GLY A 249 24.40 -4.22 -2.33
CA GLY A 249 24.03 -3.58 -3.59
C GLY A 249 22.65 -3.98 -4.13
N ALA A 250 21.90 -4.84 -3.45
CA ALA A 250 20.54 -5.14 -3.85
C ALA A 250 19.65 -3.90 -3.69
N LYS A 251 18.77 -3.65 -4.67
CA LYS A 251 17.72 -2.63 -4.50
C LYS A 251 16.61 -3.21 -3.62
N VAL A 252 16.44 -2.60 -2.45
CA VAL A 252 15.46 -3.02 -1.44
C VAL A 252 14.51 -1.86 -1.12
N TYR A 253 13.24 -2.18 -0.92
CA TYR A 253 12.22 -1.18 -0.56
C TYR A 253 11.02 -1.85 0.11
N THR A 254 10.18 -1.04 0.72
CA THR A 254 8.98 -1.43 1.44
C THR A 254 7.74 -0.94 0.70
N ASP A 255 6.62 -1.63 0.90
CA ASP A 255 5.32 -1.20 0.41
C ASP A 255 4.27 -1.54 1.47
N VAL A 256 3.46 -0.56 1.85
CA VAL A 256 2.44 -0.72 2.90
C VAL A 256 1.07 -0.62 2.26
N GLN A 257 0.21 -1.59 2.55
CA GLN A 257 -1.10 -1.73 1.92
C GLN A 257 -2.12 -2.28 2.93
N MET A 258 -3.41 -2.16 2.62
CA MET A 258 -4.51 -2.72 3.42
C MET A 258 -5.65 -3.31 2.57
N PRO A 259 -5.36 -4.24 1.65
CA PRO A 259 -6.34 -4.73 0.68
C PRO A 259 -7.52 -5.46 1.33
N ASP A 260 -7.31 -6.08 2.50
CA ASP A 260 -8.32 -6.82 3.26
C ASP A 260 -8.83 -6.07 4.50
N GLY A 261 -8.59 -4.75 4.57
CA GLY A 261 -8.86 -3.94 5.76
C GLY A 261 -7.86 -4.12 6.89
N SER A 262 -6.82 -4.96 6.71
CA SER A 262 -5.72 -5.10 7.65
C SER A 262 -4.43 -4.54 7.08
N LEU A 263 -3.73 -3.71 7.87
CA LEU A 263 -2.44 -3.16 7.46
C LEU A 263 -1.39 -4.26 7.33
N SER A 264 -0.74 -4.30 6.19
CA SER A 264 0.39 -5.17 5.89
C SER A 264 1.54 -4.37 5.30
N ILE A 265 2.75 -4.85 5.53
CA ILE A 265 3.99 -4.29 4.96
C ILE A 265 4.73 -5.39 4.22
N THR A 266 5.10 -5.12 2.98
CA THR A 266 5.91 -5.99 2.13
C THR A 266 7.33 -5.48 2.05
N TYR A 267 8.30 -6.36 2.31
CA TYR A 267 9.73 -6.09 2.14
C TYR A 267 10.19 -6.69 0.81
N TYR A 268 10.47 -5.83 -0.17
CA TYR A 268 10.87 -6.21 -1.52
C TYR A 268 12.39 -6.18 -1.72
N ILE A 269 12.89 -7.19 -2.43
CA ILE A 269 14.29 -7.31 -2.86
C ILE A 269 14.32 -7.54 -4.37
N GLU A 270 14.91 -6.62 -5.13
CA GLU A 270 15.06 -6.71 -6.59
C GLU A 270 16.27 -7.58 -6.99
N VAL A 271 16.14 -8.88 -6.72
CA VAL A 271 17.12 -9.91 -7.11
C VAL A 271 16.34 -11.07 -7.72
N SER A 272 16.27 -11.17 -9.05
CA SER A 272 15.36 -12.11 -9.73
C SER A 272 15.55 -13.58 -9.31
N SER A 273 16.78 -13.99 -9.03
CA SER A 273 17.09 -15.35 -8.58
C SER A 273 16.54 -15.68 -7.19
N PHE A 274 16.17 -14.69 -6.38
CA PHE A 274 15.49 -14.91 -5.09
C PHE A 274 14.04 -15.39 -5.24
N SER A 275 13.53 -15.51 -6.47
CA SER A 275 12.25 -16.18 -6.75
C SER A 275 12.21 -17.62 -6.22
N VAL A 276 13.38 -18.27 -6.08
CA VAL A 276 13.46 -19.59 -5.44
C VAL A 276 13.09 -19.55 -3.95
N ILE A 277 13.46 -18.50 -3.24
CA ILE A 277 13.07 -18.28 -1.83
C ILE A 277 11.55 -18.17 -1.75
N VAL A 278 10.94 -17.39 -2.65
CA VAL A 278 9.48 -17.23 -2.72
C VAL A 278 8.78 -18.57 -2.96
N SER A 279 9.29 -19.38 -3.90
CA SER A 279 8.74 -20.71 -4.17
C SER A 279 8.81 -21.61 -2.94
N GLN A 280 9.97 -21.73 -2.31
CA GLN A 280 10.17 -22.58 -1.14
C GLN A 280 9.33 -22.15 0.06
N ILE A 281 9.17 -20.84 0.27
CA ILE A 281 8.29 -20.30 1.30
C ILE A 281 6.83 -20.64 1.02
N ASN A 282 6.36 -20.48 -0.22
CA ASN A 282 4.98 -20.81 -0.57
C ASN A 282 4.68 -22.31 -0.46
N ASP A 283 5.65 -23.17 -0.78
CA ASP A 283 5.54 -24.62 -0.57
C ASP A 283 5.38 -24.95 0.92
N PHE A 284 6.21 -24.34 1.78
CA PHE A 284 6.11 -24.47 3.23
C PHE A 284 4.78 -23.94 3.79
N LEU A 285 4.36 -22.74 3.38
CA LEU A 285 3.11 -22.13 3.87
C LEU A 285 1.89 -22.99 3.50
N ARG A 286 1.83 -23.53 2.27
CA ARG A 286 0.77 -24.45 1.84
C ARG A 286 0.71 -25.71 2.71
N HIS A 287 1.86 -26.24 3.10
CA HIS A 287 1.91 -27.38 4.00
C HIS A 287 1.42 -27.00 5.41
N TYR A 288 1.90 -25.89 5.95
CA TYR A 288 1.59 -25.41 7.30
C TYR A 288 0.09 -25.12 7.49
N THR A 289 -0.58 -24.52 6.50
CA THR A 289 -2.04 -24.27 6.57
C THR A 289 -2.87 -25.55 6.69
N ASN A 290 -2.38 -26.67 6.15
CA ASN A 290 -3.09 -27.95 6.16
C ASN A 290 -2.56 -28.92 7.22
N MET A 291 -1.68 -28.47 8.12
CA MET A 291 -0.90 -29.36 9.00
C MET A 291 -1.78 -30.15 9.98
N ASN A 292 -2.89 -29.58 10.45
CA ASN A 292 -3.81 -30.25 11.38
C ASN A 292 -4.61 -31.39 10.75
N ASP A 293 -4.67 -31.46 9.42
CA ASP A 293 -5.41 -32.49 8.67
C ASP A 293 -4.49 -33.59 8.10
N GLN A 294 -3.20 -33.57 8.44
CA GLN A 294 -2.18 -34.46 7.89
C GLN A 294 -1.74 -35.57 8.85
N SER A 295 -1.36 -36.72 8.28
CA SER A 295 -0.73 -37.80 9.03
C SER A 295 0.72 -37.48 9.36
N GLU A 296 1.24 -38.06 10.44
CA GLU A 296 2.65 -37.94 10.85
C GLU A 296 3.63 -38.31 9.71
N PHE A 297 3.32 -39.38 8.95
CA PHE A 297 4.08 -39.76 7.76
C PHE A 297 4.13 -38.65 6.68
N SER A 298 3.04 -37.90 6.51
CA SER A 298 2.96 -36.83 5.51
C SER A 298 3.82 -35.62 5.91
N ILE A 299 3.88 -35.33 7.21
CA ILE A 299 4.72 -34.28 7.80
C ILE A 299 6.19 -34.68 7.62
N ASP A 300 6.60 -35.89 8.04
CA ASP A 300 7.99 -36.36 7.91
C ASP A 300 8.45 -36.38 6.45
N ALA A 301 7.59 -36.85 5.54
CA ALA A 301 7.90 -36.87 4.11
C ALA A 301 8.04 -35.45 3.53
N PHE A 302 7.29 -34.46 4.06
CA PHE A 302 7.45 -33.07 3.68
C PHE A 302 8.78 -32.51 4.19
N GLU A 303 9.13 -32.72 5.47
CA GLU A 303 10.39 -32.24 6.05
C GLU A 303 11.62 -32.77 5.31
N HIS A 304 11.61 -34.06 4.95
CA HIS A 304 12.69 -34.64 4.14
C HIS A 304 12.81 -33.97 2.77
N ARG A 305 11.70 -33.79 2.05
CA ARG A 305 11.71 -33.10 0.75
C ARG A 305 12.16 -31.65 0.88
N PHE A 306 11.66 -30.94 1.88
CA PHE A 306 11.99 -29.55 2.14
C PHE A 306 13.49 -29.36 2.38
N GLU A 307 14.12 -30.19 3.20
CA GLU A 307 15.58 -30.12 3.40
C GLU A 307 16.38 -30.50 2.15
N ASP A 308 15.88 -31.40 1.31
CA ASP A 308 16.55 -31.73 0.04
C ASP A 308 16.41 -30.59 -0.99
N ASP A 309 15.27 -29.91 -1.04
CA ASP A 309 15.07 -28.70 -1.85
C ASP A 309 16.01 -27.57 -1.37
N LEU A 310 16.16 -27.39 -0.06
CA LEU A 310 17.10 -26.42 0.50
C LEU A 310 18.55 -26.72 0.17
N LYS A 311 18.94 -27.99 -0.06
CA LYS A 311 20.29 -28.32 -0.54
C LYS A 311 20.43 -28.06 -2.04
N THR A 312 19.38 -28.33 -2.79
CA THR A 312 19.36 -28.18 -4.26
C THR A 312 19.42 -26.71 -4.67
N TYR A 313 18.66 -25.85 -3.99
CA TYR A 313 18.53 -24.44 -4.31
C TYR A 313 19.25 -23.54 -3.29
N ASN A 314 20.55 -23.79 -3.13
CA ASN A 314 21.41 -23.19 -2.10
C ASN A 314 22.39 -22.15 -2.68
N ASN A 315 21.85 -21.14 -3.37
CA ASN A 315 22.68 -20.17 -4.09
C ASN A 315 23.37 -19.19 -3.12
N ASN A 316 24.59 -18.77 -3.44
CA ASN A 316 25.31 -17.77 -2.64
C ASN A 316 24.69 -16.38 -2.82
N ILE A 317 24.25 -15.76 -1.73
CA ILE A 317 23.53 -14.49 -1.76
C ILE A 317 24.37 -13.35 -2.37
N LYS A 318 25.66 -13.28 -2.04
CA LYS A 318 26.54 -12.20 -2.54
C LYS A 318 26.74 -12.31 -4.04
N ASP A 319 26.92 -13.52 -4.54
CA ASP A 319 27.08 -13.78 -5.97
C ASP A 319 25.80 -13.45 -6.74
N GLU A 320 24.63 -13.85 -6.20
CA GLU A 320 23.34 -13.54 -6.80
C GLU A 320 23.06 -12.03 -6.89
N ILE A 321 23.34 -11.28 -5.81
CA ILE A 321 23.23 -9.82 -5.80
C ILE A 321 24.22 -9.19 -6.78
N ALA A 322 25.47 -9.68 -6.83
CA ALA A 322 26.46 -9.17 -7.76
C ALA A 322 26.08 -9.43 -9.23
N ASN A 323 25.43 -10.56 -9.51
CA ASN A 323 24.96 -10.91 -10.85
C ASN A 323 23.73 -10.10 -11.27
N SER A 324 22.84 -9.75 -10.34
CA SER A 324 21.65 -8.93 -10.65
C SER A 324 21.98 -7.47 -11.01
N LEU A 325 23.21 -7.03 -10.76
CA LEU A 325 23.69 -5.69 -11.10
C LEU A 325 24.29 -5.57 -12.52
N ARG A 326 24.43 -6.69 -13.24
CA ARG A 326 25.06 -6.75 -14.59
C ARG A 326 24.01 -6.69 -15.70
#